data_AF-X1KW61-F1
#
_entry.id   AF-X1KW61-F1
#
_cell.length_a   1.000
_cell.length_b   1.000
_cell.length_c   1.000
_cell.angle_alpha   90.00
_cell.angle_beta   90.00
_cell.angle_gamma   90.00
#
_symmetry.space_group_name_H-M   'P 1'
#
loop_
_entity.id
_entity.type
_entity.pdbx_description
1 polymer ?
#
loop_
_entity_poly.entity_id
_entity_poly.type
_entity_poly.pdbx_seq_one_letter_code
_entity_poly.pdbx_strand_id
1 'polypeptide(L)'
;EFYSADHYFVERETWASDIRRDFYHTPPTVVDISKLWRKERIIKGVLTLLSLEEKTRAEIFYLQFKDSLSFSWTKTPAYPEVDFINVLAPDVSKGEALRALASHLGISLT
;
A
#
# COMPACT_ATOMS: atom_id res chain seq x y z
N GLU A 1 -5.33 -4.29 1.72
CA GLU A 1 -5.80 -2.96 1.31
C GLU A 1 -5.13 -2.55 0.00
N PHE A 2 -5.81 -1.80 -0.89
CA PHE A 2 -5.24 -1.38 -2.18
C PHE A 2 -5.45 0.10 -2.46
N TYR A 3 -4.58 0.68 -3.27
CA TYR A 3 -4.62 2.09 -3.66
C TYR A 3 -4.35 2.20 -5.16
N SER A 4 -5.17 2.99 -5.85
CA SER A 4 -4.85 3.53 -7.17
C SER A 4 -4.30 4.95 -7.02
N ALA A 5 -4.19 5.70 -8.12
CA ALA A 5 -3.73 7.09 -8.08
C ALA A 5 -4.66 7.96 -7.21
N ASP A 6 -5.96 7.74 -7.31
CA ASP A 6 -6.98 8.64 -6.76
C ASP A 6 -7.82 8.00 -5.66
N HIS A 7 -7.75 6.67 -5.50
CA HIS A 7 -8.67 5.93 -4.65
C HIS A 7 -7.99 4.96 -3.70
N TYR A 8 -8.64 4.76 -2.56
CA TYR A 8 -8.28 3.78 -1.54
C TYR A 8 -9.40 2.72 -1.47
N PHE A 9 -9.02 1.44 -1.54
CA PHE A 9 -9.95 0.31 -1.63
C PHE A 9 -9.74 -0.70 -0.50
N VAL A 10 -10.86 -1.19 0.01
CA VAL A 10 -10.92 -2.28 1.01
C VAL A 10 -12.01 -3.27 0.63
N GLU A 11 -11.89 -4.52 1.07
CA GLU A 11 -12.94 -5.52 0.89
C GLU A 11 -14.03 -5.39 1.96
N ARG A 12 -13.62 -4.94 3.16
CA ARG A 12 -14.46 -4.62 4.30
C ARG A 12 -13.81 -3.51 5.10
N GLU A 13 -14.63 -2.70 5.77
CA GLU A 13 -14.09 -1.72 6.72
C GLU A 13 -13.48 -2.41 7.94
N THR A 14 -12.44 -1.78 8.48
CA THR A 14 -11.67 -2.22 9.62
C THR A 14 -11.21 -0.99 10.40
N TRP A 15 -10.69 -1.20 11.61
CA TRP A 15 -10.06 -0.12 12.39
C TRP A 15 -8.98 0.64 11.62
N ALA A 16 -8.25 -0.04 10.72
CA ALA A 16 -7.23 0.60 9.88
C ALA A 16 -7.84 1.56 8.86
N SER A 17 -8.99 1.19 8.25
CA SER A 17 -9.69 2.07 7.31
C SER A 17 -10.37 3.24 8.02
N ASP A 18 -10.75 3.08 9.29
CA ASP A 18 -11.28 4.17 10.11
C ASP A 18 -10.21 5.25 10.33
N ILE A 19 -8.98 4.87 10.68
CA ILE A 19 -7.86 5.82 10.80
C ILE A 19 -7.60 6.53 9.47
N ARG A 20 -7.64 5.81 8.34
CA ARG A 20 -7.47 6.40 6.99
C ARG A 20 -8.52 7.46 6.69
N ARG A 21 -9.78 7.18 7.02
CA ARG A 21 -10.89 8.10 6.81
C ARG A 21 -10.81 9.31 7.75
N ASP A 22 -10.62 9.08 9.04
CA ASP A 22 -10.85 10.11 10.06
C ASP A 22 -9.62 10.98 10.28
N PHE A 23 -8.41 10.41 10.19
CA PHE A 23 -7.15 11.15 10.37
C PHE A 23 -6.52 11.62 9.06
N TYR A 24 -6.54 10.78 8.02
CA TYR A 24 -5.92 11.10 6.72
C TYR A 24 -6.93 11.61 5.69
N HIS A 25 -8.20 11.76 6.05
CA HIS A 25 -9.28 12.21 5.16
C HIS A 25 -9.33 11.46 3.82
N THR A 26 -8.98 10.16 3.86
CA THR A 26 -8.95 9.27 2.70
C THR A 26 -9.96 8.15 2.92
N PRO A 27 -11.26 8.39 2.63
CA PRO A 27 -12.30 7.38 2.87
C PRO A 27 -12.11 6.16 1.95
N PRO A 28 -12.34 4.93 2.46
CA PRO A 28 -12.27 3.73 1.65
C PRO A 28 -13.44 3.62 0.68
N THR A 29 -13.21 3.03 -0.48
CA THR A 29 -14.24 2.46 -1.33
C THR A 29 -14.30 0.96 -1.09
N VAL A 30 -15.42 0.48 -0.55
CA VAL A 30 -15.64 -0.95 -0.29
C VAL A 30 -16.00 -1.65 -1.60
N VAL A 31 -15.19 -2.61 -2.03
CA VAL A 31 -15.33 -3.28 -3.33
C VAL A 31 -14.92 -4.76 -3.27
N ASP A 32 -15.39 -5.54 -4.24
CA ASP A 32 -14.83 -6.85 -4.54
C ASP A 32 -13.45 -6.68 -5.18
N ILE A 33 -12.41 -6.86 -4.36
CA ILE A 33 -11.01 -6.68 -4.75
C ILE A 33 -10.62 -7.59 -5.92
N SER A 34 -11.22 -8.78 -6.04
CA SER A 34 -10.89 -9.75 -7.10
C SER A 34 -11.18 -9.22 -8.52
N LYS A 35 -12.06 -8.22 -8.62
CA LYS A 35 -12.46 -7.58 -9.88
C LYS A 35 -11.82 -6.21 -10.09
N LEU A 36 -11.08 -5.69 -9.10
CA LEU A 36 -10.58 -4.32 -9.09
C LEU A 36 -9.61 -4.01 -10.23
N TRP A 37 -8.73 -4.96 -10.56
CA TRP A 37 -7.75 -4.85 -11.64
C TRP A 37 -8.35 -4.59 -13.03
N ARG A 38 -9.65 -4.86 -13.22
CA ARG A 38 -10.36 -4.60 -14.48
C ARG A 38 -10.73 -3.14 -14.67
N LYS A 39 -10.75 -2.36 -13.59
CA LYS A 39 -11.20 -0.95 -13.58
C LYS A 39 -10.10 0.02 -13.18
N GLU A 40 -9.21 -0.42 -12.29
CA GLU A 40 -8.23 0.44 -11.65
C GLU A 40 -6.83 -0.11 -11.86
N ARG A 41 -5.88 0.80 -12.13
CA ARG A 41 -4.46 0.48 -12.06
C ARG A 41 -4.00 0.66 -10.63
N ILE A 42 -3.71 -0.45 -9.97
CA ILE A 42 -3.25 -0.46 -8.59
C ILE A 42 -1.76 -0.14 -8.53
N ILE A 43 -1.42 0.83 -7.70
CA ILE A 43 -0.04 1.33 -7.53
C ILE A 43 0.55 0.99 -6.17
N LYS A 44 -0.32 0.66 -5.20
CA LYS A 44 0.08 0.24 -3.86
C LYS A 44 -0.89 -0.78 -3.29
N GLY A 45 -0.35 -1.78 -2.62
CA GLY A 45 -1.06 -2.69 -1.71
C GLY A 45 -0.44 -2.64 -0.31
N VAL A 46 -1.25 -3.01 0.68
CA VAL A 46 -0.76 -3.29 2.04
C VAL A 46 -1.26 -4.68 2.44
N LEU A 47 -0.30 -5.53 2.82
CA LEU A 47 -0.56 -6.81 3.48
C LEU A 47 -0.43 -6.61 4.98
N THR A 48 -1.39 -7.11 5.74
CA THR A 48 -1.38 -7.16 7.21
C THR A 48 -1.38 -8.62 7.60
N LEU A 49 -0.31 -9.05 8.27
CA LEU A 49 -0.07 -10.46 8.57
C LEU A 49 -0.02 -10.65 10.08
N LEU A 50 -0.86 -11.54 10.59
CA LEU A 50 -0.95 -11.90 12.00
C LEU A 50 -0.46 -13.33 12.22
N SER A 51 -0.91 -14.27 11.39
CA SER A 51 -0.63 -15.69 11.59
C SER A 51 0.65 -16.15 10.88
N LEU A 52 1.21 -17.27 11.33
CA LEU A 52 2.34 -17.89 10.65
C LEU A 52 2.00 -18.29 9.21
N GLU A 53 0.78 -18.78 8.99
CA GLU A 53 0.29 -19.17 7.67
C GLU A 53 0.21 -17.98 6.70
N GLU A 54 -0.26 -16.82 7.17
CA GLU A 54 -0.26 -15.59 6.39
C GLU A 54 1.16 -15.13 6.05
N LYS A 55 2.09 -15.26 7.00
CA LYS A 55 3.50 -14.93 6.79
C LYS A 55 4.14 -15.84 5.74
N THR A 56 3.89 -17.14 5.79
CA THR A 56 4.37 -18.09 4.77
C THR A 56 3.81 -17.77 3.39
N ARG A 57 2.51 -17.46 3.28
CA ARG A 57 1.92 -17.03 1.99
C ARG A 57 2.53 -15.74 1.47
N ALA A 58 2.77 -14.77 2.35
CA ALA A 58 3.37 -13.51 1.98
C ALA A 58 4.83 -13.67 1.52
N GLU A 59 5.57 -14.61 2.11
CA GLU A 59 6.92 -14.96 1.67
C GLU A 59 6.93 -15.57 0.27
N ILE A 60 6.01 -16.51 -0.01
CA ILE A 60 5.85 -17.07 -1.37
C ILE A 60 5.51 -15.96 -2.37
N PHE A 61 4.58 -15.08 -2.02
CA PHE A 61 4.22 -13.93 -2.85
C PHE A 61 5.42 -12.99 -3.07
N TYR A 62 6.19 -12.68 -2.04
CA TYR A 62 7.41 -11.88 -2.16
C TYR A 62 8.41 -12.54 -3.11
N LEU A 63 8.75 -13.81 -2.92
CA LEU A 63 9.71 -14.51 -3.75
C LEU A 63 9.31 -14.53 -5.22
N GLN A 64 8.02 -14.64 -5.52
CA GLN A 64 7.49 -14.62 -6.88
C GLN A 64 7.60 -13.23 -7.54
N PHE A 65 7.47 -12.14 -6.77
CA PHE A 65 7.33 -10.79 -7.33
C PHE A 65 8.42 -9.79 -6.92
N LYS A 66 9.43 -10.20 -6.16
CA LYS A 66 10.50 -9.32 -5.63
C LYS A 66 11.26 -8.54 -6.70
N ASP A 67 11.32 -9.07 -7.93
CA ASP A 67 12.03 -8.45 -9.05
C ASP A 67 11.10 -7.57 -9.91
N SER A 68 9.79 -7.51 -9.59
CA SER A 68 8.78 -6.76 -10.34
C SER A 68 7.97 -5.77 -9.50
N LEU A 69 8.03 -5.87 -8.17
CA LEU A 69 7.36 -4.98 -7.23
C LEU A 69 8.33 -4.63 -6.10
N SER A 70 8.14 -3.45 -5.52
CA SER A 70 8.92 -3.04 -4.34
C SER A 70 8.18 -3.43 -3.07
N PHE A 71 8.90 -4.08 -2.15
CA PHE A 71 8.36 -4.52 -0.88
C PHE A 71 9.09 -3.82 0.26
N SER A 72 8.34 -3.32 1.24
CA SER A 72 8.91 -2.78 2.47
C SER A 72 8.13 -3.28 3.68
N TRP A 73 8.83 -3.92 4.61
CA TRP A 73 8.27 -4.36 5.88
C TRP A 73 8.22 -3.20 6.86
N THR A 74 7.16 -3.14 7.64
CA THR A 74 6.97 -2.13 8.68
C THR A 74 6.44 -2.83 9.93
N LYS A 75 7.05 -2.48 11.06
CA LYS A 75 6.59 -2.84 12.41
C LYS A 75 6.14 -1.57 13.12
N THR A 76 5.13 -1.70 13.96
CA THR A 76 4.68 -0.63 14.85
C THR A 76 4.77 -1.10 16.29
N PRO A 77 5.36 -0.32 17.22
CA PRO A 77 5.44 -0.70 18.62
C PRO A 77 4.09 -0.98 19.28
N ALA A 78 3.00 -0.39 18.77
CA ALA A 78 1.65 -0.62 19.28
C ALA A 78 1.09 -2.02 18.95
N TYR A 79 1.62 -2.67 17.90
CA TYR A 79 1.20 -3.99 17.42
C TYR A 79 2.44 -4.82 17.01
N PRO A 80 3.30 -5.20 17.97
CA PRO A 80 4.59 -5.82 17.69
C PRO A 80 4.46 -7.19 16.99
N GLU A 81 3.38 -7.92 17.22
CA GLU A 81 3.08 -9.23 16.63
C GLU A 81 2.66 -9.15 15.15
N VAL A 82 2.17 -7.98 14.71
CA VAL A 82 1.66 -7.77 13.35
C VAL A 82 2.77 -7.35 12.41
N ASP A 83 2.82 -7.96 11.23
CA ASP A 83 3.69 -7.52 10.13
C ASP A 83 2.87 -6.74 9.11
N PHE A 84 3.32 -5.54 8.76
CA PHE A 84 2.77 -4.77 7.66
C PHE A 84 3.76 -4.78 6.50
N ILE A 85 3.30 -5.13 5.31
CA ILE A 85 4.14 -5.09 4.10
C ILE A 85 3.49 -4.14 3.13
N ASN A 86 4.16 -3.03 2.82
CA ASN A 86 3.79 -2.22 1.67
C ASN A 86 4.34 -2.90 0.42
N VAL A 87 3.47 -3.03 -0.58
CA VAL A 87 3.80 -3.54 -1.91
C VAL A 87 3.54 -2.41 -2.90
N LEU A 88 4.55 -1.96 -3.63
CA LEU A 88 4.49 -0.80 -4.50
C LEU A 88 4.82 -1.20 -5.93
N ALA A 89 4.17 -0.54 -6.90
CA ALA A 89 4.65 -0.59 -8.28
C ALA A 89 6.08 0.00 -8.36
N PRO A 90 6.95 -0.48 -9.27
CA PRO A 90 8.38 -0.13 -9.29
C PRO A 90 8.70 1.36 -9.23
N ASP A 91 7.94 2.18 -9.95
CA ASP A 91 8.21 3.62 -10.08
C ASP A 91 7.55 4.47 -8.97
N VAL A 92 6.87 3.83 -8.01
CA VAL A 92 6.13 4.53 -6.95
C VAL A 92 7.01 4.67 -5.72
N SER A 93 7.47 5.90 -5.46
CA SER A 93 8.18 6.22 -4.22
C SER A 93 7.89 7.65 -3.76
N LYS A 94 8.15 7.91 -2.47
CA LYS A 94 8.09 9.27 -1.92
C LYS A 94 9.12 10.19 -2.55
N GLY A 95 10.29 9.66 -2.91
CA GLY A 95 11.35 10.41 -3.57
C GLY A 95 10.93 10.89 -4.97
N GLU A 96 10.32 10.01 -5.75
CA GLU A 96 9.76 10.37 -7.07
C GLU A 96 8.61 11.37 -6.94
N ALA A 97 7.71 11.20 -5.97
CA ALA A 97 6.65 12.15 -5.71
C ALA A 97 7.21 13.55 -5.34
N LEU A 98 8.24 13.60 -4.50
CA LEU A 98 8.90 14.85 -4.13
C LEU A 98 9.59 15.50 -5.32
N ARG A 99 10.28 14.71 -6.16
CA ARG A 99 10.90 15.19 -7.40
C ARG A 99 9.88 15.80 -8.36
N ALA A 100 8.76 15.11 -8.57
CA ALA A 100 7.68 15.60 -9.42
C ALA A 100 7.09 16.92 -8.89
N LEU A 101 6.84 16.99 -7.58
CA LEU A 101 6.32 18.21 -6.95
C LEU A 101 7.33 19.37 -7.04
N ALA A 102 8.60 19.12 -6.73
CA ALA A 102 9.63 20.15 -6.79
C ALA A 102 9.80 20.68 -8.23
N SER A 103 9.81 19.79 -9.23
CA SER A 103 9.83 20.17 -10.64
C SER A 103 8.62 21.03 -11.02
N HIS A 104 7.41 20.64 -10.59
CA HIS A 104 6.20 21.42 -10.84
C HIS A 104 6.25 22.83 -10.22
N LEU A 105 6.87 22.95 -9.05
CA LEU A 105 7.01 24.23 -8.33
C LEU A 105 8.27 25.03 -8.73
N GLY A 106 9.10 24.51 -9.64
CA GLY A 106 10.38 25.14 -10.02
C GLY A 106 11.44 25.13 -8.91
N ILE A 107 11.34 24.22 -7.94
CA ILE A 107 12.27 24.06 -6.83
C ILE A 107 13.36 23.06 -7.23
N SER A 108 14.62 23.47 -7.11
CA SER A 108 15.76 22.57 -7.31
C SER A 108 15.96 21.67 -6.10
N LEU A 109 15.97 20.35 -6.30
CA LEU A 109 16.39 19.37 -5.32
C LEU A 109 17.88 19.07 -5.56
N THR A 110 18.75 19.93 -5.03
CA THR A 110 20.19 19.70 -4.95
C THR A 110 20.53 18.57 -3.99
#